data_AF-A0A2S9FBR2-F1
#
_entry.id   AF-A0A2S9FBR2-F1
#
_cell.length_a   1.000
_cell.length_b   1.000
_cell.length_c   1.000
_cell.angle_alpha   90.00
_cell.angle_beta   90.00
_cell.angle_gamma   90.00
#
_symmetry.space_group_name_H-M   'P 1'
#
loop_
_entity.id
_entity.type
_entity.pdbx_description
1 polymer ?
#
loop_
_entity_poly.entity_id
_entity_poly.type
_entity_poly.pdbx_seq_one_letter_code
_entity_poly.pdbx_strand_id
1 'polypeptide(L)'
;MYRSTSRVRRLALAGAALALLVTACAPPGPTATEATSSPPLVQKSTQPDEDPAGFDLEALIAAARTEPGITIYDQTTKVVDTAKGFAAKYGLEATGVKVELGAIDKVLKENQSGNVIGDVVINEDLPTYAVELLDQGVLVNWVPGDMKNSIKPEDQYPLIVHYGPMGWVYNNQTYSSCPVSNIWQLTDDEFDGRVAMADPLSNAKYSYWFNTMALNDDAALRDAYKQHFGTELTTNEPDAAHEWVKRFAQNNPKLTRNDEEVSEAVGAPGQQEPSFGPISMAKFRNIAGKGYHLALCDGMKP
;
A
#
# COMPACT_ATOMS: atom_id res chain seq x y z
N MET A 1 17.82 -92.98 6.76
CA MET A 1 18.43 -93.06 5.40
C MET A 1 18.18 -91.71 4.74
N TYR A 2 19.11 -90.94 4.18
CA TYR A 2 20.53 -91.08 3.87
C TYR A 2 21.09 -89.65 3.71
N ARG A 3 22.32 -89.37 4.18
CA ARG A 3 23.07 -88.12 3.98
C ARG A 3 23.56 -88.00 2.53
N SER A 4 23.76 -86.77 2.02
CA SER A 4 24.93 -86.37 1.20
C SER A 4 24.77 -84.89 0.78
N THR A 5 25.57 -83.91 1.20
CA THR A 5 26.96 -83.49 0.87
C THR A 5 27.29 -83.10 -0.58
N SER A 6 27.92 -81.90 -0.66
CA SER A 6 28.86 -81.39 -1.69
C SER A 6 28.23 -80.62 -2.87
N ARG A 7 28.83 -79.61 -3.51
CA ARG A 7 30.04 -78.79 -3.31
C ARG A 7 30.01 -77.67 -4.38
N VAL A 8 30.51 -76.48 -4.03
CA VAL A 8 31.26 -75.53 -4.89
C VAL A 8 30.52 -74.83 -6.06
N ARG A 9 30.42 -73.50 -5.97
CA ARG A 9 31.14 -72.57 -6.87
C ARG A 9 31.20 -71.15 -6.32
N ARG A 10 32.42 -70.61 -6.31
CA ARG A 10 32.78 -69.23 -5.99
C ARG A 10 32.28 -68.33 -7.12
N LEU A 11 31.63 -67.22 -6.78
CA LEU A 11 31.73 -65.98 -7.54
C LEU A 11 31.89 -64.84 -6.53
N ALA A 12 33.06 -64.22 -6.57
CA ALA A 12 33.34 -62.97 -5.90
C ALA A 12 32.65 -61.84 -6.67
N LEU A 13 31.79 -61.08 -5.99
CA LEU A 13 31.30 -59.79 -6.47
C LEU A 13 31.77 -58.74 -5.47
N ALA A 14 32.64 -57.87 -5.97
CA ALA A 14 33.11 -56.69 -5.28
C ALA A 14 31.92 -55.73 -5.08
N GLY A 15 31.49 -55.58 -3.83
CA GLY A 15 30.54 -54.53 -3.43
C GLY A 15 31.31 -53.26 -3.12
N ALA A 16 31.19 -52.25 -4.00
CA ALA A 16 31.65 -50.91 -3.72
C ALA A 16 30.77 -50.27 -2.64
N ALA A 17 31.37 -49.88 -1.52
CA ALA A 17 30.71 -49.11 -0.48
C ALA A 17 30.58 -47.64 -0.94
N LEU A 18 29.36 -47.21 -1.26
CA LEU A 18 29.04 -45.81 -1.51
C LEU A 18 28.80 -45.12 -0.15
N ALA A 19 29.75 -44.29 0.29
CA ALA A 19 29.58 -43.44 1.46
C ALA A 19 28.70 -42.24 1.09
N LEU A 20 27.47 -42.20 1.63
CA LEU A 20 26.56 -41.06 1.55
C LEU A 20 27.01 -39.99 2.55
N LEU A 21 27.61 -38.91 2.04
CA LEU A 21 27.85 -37.67 2.78
C LEU A 21 26.51 -36.92 2.91
N VAL A 22 25.95 -36.92 4.12
CA VAL A 22 24.82 -36.05 4.48
C VAL A 22 25.38 -34.68 4.81
N THR A 23 25.39 -33.76 3.85
CA THR A 23 25.64 -32.34 4.11
C THR A 23 24.39 -31.73 4.72
N ALA A 24 24.43 -31.45 6.02
CA ALA A 24 23.43 -30.64 6.69
C ALA A 24 23.55 -29.19 6.20
N CYS A 25 22.54 -28.70 5.47
CA CYS A 25 22.40 -27.27 5.20
C CYS A 25 21.96 -26.57 6.49
N ALA A 26 22.91 -25.94 7.18
CA ALA A 26 22.59 -24.87 8.12
C ALA A 26 22.21 -23.62 7.30
N PRO A 27 21.12 -22.90 7.62
CA PRO A 27 20.82 -21.64 6.95
C PRO A 27 21.92 -20.61 7.27
N PRO A 28 22.39 -19.83 6.28
CA PRO A 28 23.33 -18.75 6.55
C PRO A 28 22.69 -17.72 7.49
N GLY A 29 23.45 -17.28 8.50
CA GLY A 29 23.03 -16.19 9.38
C GLY A 29 22.85 -14.87 8.62
N PRO A 30 22.16 -13.88 9.20
CA PRO A 30 21.86 -12.62 8.52
C PRO A 30 23.17 -11.85 8.31
N THR A 31 23.71 -11.90 7.10
CA THR A 31 24.64 -10.89 6.62
C THR A 31 23.88 -9.57 6.56
N ALA A 32 24.38 -8.57 7.30
CA ALA A 32 23.99 -7.18 7.15
C ALA A 32 24.08 -6.83 5.67
N THR A 33 22.92 -6.82 5.01
CA THR A 33 22.82 -6.35 3.64
C THR A 33 22.85 -4.84 3.80
N GLU A 34 23.98 -4.21 3.44
CA GLU A 34 23.97 -2.79 3.14
C GLU A 34 22.76 -2.57 2.21
N ALA A 35 21.82 -1.76 2.66
CA ALA A 35 20.72 -1.32 1.82
C ALA A 35 21.36 -0.56 0.66
N THR A 36 21.64 -1.28 -0.44
CA THR A 36 21.99 -0.66 -1.70
C THR A 36 20.77 0.15 -2.09
N SER A 37 20.84 1.47 -1.89
CA SER A 37 19.81 2.40 -2.32
C SER A 37 19.56 2.14 -3.80
N SER A 38 18.37 1.68 -4.15
CA SER A 38 17.94 1.64 -5.55
C SER A 38 18.20 3.03 -6.16
N PRO A 39 18.80 3.12 -7.36
CA PRO A 39 19.01 4.41 -7.99
C PRO A 39 17.66 5.15 -8.08
N PRO A 40 17.64 6.48 -7.88
CA PRO A 40 16.41 7.24 -7.96
C PRO A 40 15.77 7.01 -9.33
N LEU A 41 14.46 6.86 -9.35
CA LEU A 41 13.71 6.71 -10.59
C LEU A 41 13.99 7.97 -11.44
N VAL A 42 14.43 7.78 -12.68
CA VAL A 42 14.67 8.88 -13.62
C VAL A 42 13.65 8.81 -14.74
N GLN A 43 13.01 9.94 -15.06
CA GLN A 43 12.10 10.05 -16.19
C GLN A 43 12.86 9.76 -17.48
N LYS A 44 12.50 8.67 -18.16
CA LYS A 44 13.20 8.20 -19.37
C LYS A 44 12.93 9.08 -20.60
N SER A 45 11.80 9.78 -20.63
CA SER A 45 11.39 10.66 -21.73
C SER A 45 10.48 11.78 -21.21
N THR A 46 10.65 12.99 -21.75
CA THR A 46 9.79 14.14 -21.51
C THR A 46 9.16 14.60 -22.82
N GLN A 47 7.87 14.92 -22.81
CA GLN A 47 7.18 15.54 -23.93
C GLN A 47 7.45 17.06 -23.99
N PRO A 48 7.35 17.70 -25.17
CA PRO A 48 7.60 19.14 -25.30
C PRO A 48 6.70 20.03 -24.44
N ASP A 49 5.47 19.59 -24.20
CA ASP A 49 4.48 20.26 -23.36
C ASP A 49 4.75 20.09 -21.85
N GLU A 50 5.78 19.35 -21.45
CA GLU A 50 6.31 19.32 -20.07
C GLU A 50 7.34 20.43 -19.80
N ASP A 51 7.71 21.21 -20.82
CA ASP A 51 8.46 22.47 -20.68
C ASP A 51 7.47 23.63 -20.55
N PRO A 52 7.56 24.50 -19.52
CA PRO A 52 6.76 25.72 -19.45
C PRO A 52 6.77 26.57 -20.72
N ALA A 53 7.88 26.60 -21.48
CA ALA A 53 7.96 27.35 -22.74
C ALA A 53 7.28 26.64 -23.93
N GLY A 54 7.13 25.31 -23.85
CA GLY A 54 6.50 24.47 -24.88
C GLY A 54 5.02 24.18 -24.60
N PHE A 55 4.51 24.51 -23.42
CA PHE A 55 3.12 24.25 -23.05
C PHE A 55 2.15 25.23 -23.72
N ASP A 56 1.19 24.67 -24.46
CA ASP A 56 0.07 25.39 -25.07
C ASP A 56 -1.22 24.59 -24.88
N LEU A 57 -2.05 25.01 -23.94
CA LEU A 57 -3.30 24.34 -23.61
C LEU A 57 -4.27 24.28 -24.79
N GLU A 58 -4.36 25.34 -25.60
CA GLU A 58 -5.29 25.39 -26.73
C GLU A 58 -4.82 24.45 -27.84
N ALA A 59 -3.51 24.36 -28.08
CA ALA A 59 -2.94 23.39 -29.00
C ALA A 59 -3.19 21.94 -28.55
N LEU A 60 -3.01 21.64 -27.26
CA LEU A 60 -3.31 20.32 -26.69
C LEU A 60 -4.80 19.96 -26.86
N ILE A 61 -5.72 20.89 -26.55
CA ILE A 61 -7.16 20.68 -26.75
C ILE A 61 -7.48 20.48 -28.24
N ALA A 62 -6.90 21.28 -29.13
CA ALA A 62 -7.12 21.16 -30.56
C ALA A 62 -6.66 19.80 -31.11
N ALA A 63 -5.52 19.29 -30.63
CA ALA A 63 -5.03 17.95 -30.96
C ALA A 63 -5.97 16.86 -30.42
N ALA A 64 -6.35 16.94 -29.14
CA ALA A 64 -7.23 15.98 -28.48
C ALA A 64 -8.61 15.85 -29.15
N ARG A 65 -9.11 16.90 -29.82
CA ARG A 65 -10.36 16.83 -30.61
C ARG A 65 -10.29 15.87 -31.80
N THR A 66 -9.09 15.53 -32.26
CA THR A 66 -8.87 14.61 -33.38
C THR A 66 -8.69 13.17 -32.93
N GLU A 67 -8.59 12.95 -31.62
CA GLU A 67 -8.37 11.66 -30.97
C GLU A 67 -9.68 11.11 -30.41
N PRO A 68 -9.77 9.78 -30.14
CA PRO A 68 -10.84 9.22 -29.35
C PRO A 68 -10.90 9.85 -27.94
N GLY A 69 -12.07 9.73 -27.29
CA GLY A 69 -12.23 10.22 -25.92
C GLY A 69 -11.29 9.54 -24.92
N ILE A 70 -10.84 10.32 -23.93
CA ILE A 70 -9.88 9.87 -22.92
C ILE A 70 -10.57 9.01 -21.84
N THR A 71 -9.93 7.93 -21.42
CA THR A 71 -10.38 7.06 -20.33
C THR A 71 -9.45 7.17 -19.13
N ILE A 72 -10.00 7.52 -17.97
CA ILE A 72 -9.27 7.72 -16.72
C ILE A 72 -9.65 6.63 -15.73
N TYR A 73 -8.66 5.89 -15.24
CA TYR A 73 -8.80 4.94 -14.14
C TYR A 73 -8.38 5.58 -12.82
N ASP A 74 -9.21 5.44 -11.79
CA ASP A 74 -8.95 5.98 -10.45
C ASP A 74 -9.63 5.10 -9.39
N GLN A 75 -9.07 5.03 -8.19
CA GLN A 75 -9.65 4.31 -7.05
C GLN A 75 -10.87 5.04 -6.46
N THR A 76 -10.99 6.36 -6.64
CA THR A 76 -12.13 7.13 -6.13
C THR A 76 -13.30 7.20 -7.11
N THR A 77 -14.53 7.17 -6.58
CA THR A 77 -15.75 7.43 -7.36
C THR A 77 -15.77 8.82 -7.98
N LYS A 78 -14.97 9.77 -7.46
CA LYS A 78 -14.92 11.15 -7.94
C LYS A 78 -14.49 11.26 -9.41
N VAL A 79 -13.72 10.29 -9.91
CA VAL A 79 -13.24 10.30 -11.30
C VAL A 79 -14.37 10.40 -12.32
N VAL A 80 -15.54 9.85 -12.02
CA VAL A 80 -16.72 9.92 -12.89
C VAL A 80 -17.17 11.37 -13.08
N ASP A 81 -17.26 12.13 -11.99
CA ASP A 81 -17.71 13.52 -12.04
C ASP A 81 -16.58 14.45 -12.50
N THR A 82 -15.32 14.16 -12.14
CA THR A 82 -14.14 14.88 -12.65
C THR A 82 -14.03 14.75 -14.17
N ALA A 83 -14.20 13.56 -14.74
CA ALA A 83 -14.17 13.34 -16.18
C ALA A 83 -15.31 14.08 -16.89
N LYS A 84 -16.54 14.06 -16.35
CA LYS A 84 -17.65 14.86 -16.89
C LYS A 84 -17.37 16.35 -16.85
N GLY A 85 -16.82 16.85 -15.75
CA GLY A 85 -16.43 18.25 -15.61
C GLY A 85 -15.34 18.66 -16.61
N PHE A 86 -14.34 17.80 -16.80
CA PHE A 86 -13.28 17.97 -17.80
C PHE A 86 -13.85 18.01 -19.22
N ALA A 87 -14.68 17.02 -19.58
CA ALA A 87 -15.35 16.94 -20.87
C ALA A 87 -16.18 18.20 -21.17
N ALA A 88 -16.97 18.66 -20.21
CA ALA A 88 -17.79 19.86 -20.35
C ALA A 88 -16.94 21.13 -20.47
N LYS A 89 -15.86 21.24 -19.69
CA LYS A 89 -14.98 22.41 -19.68
C LYS A 89 -14.25 22.59 -21.01
N TYR A 90 -13.72 21.51 -21.58
CA TYR A 90 -12.89 21.57 -22.79
C TYR A 90 -13.62 21.14 -24.06
N GLY A 91 -14.87 20.69 -23.95
CA GLY A 91 -15.63 20.17 -25.08
C GLY A 91 -14.98 18.93 -25.70
N LEU A 92 -14.44 18.05 -24.86
CA LEU A 92 -13.81 16.78 -25.24
C LEU A 92 -14.65 15.60 -24.73
N GLU A 93 -14.41 14.41 -25.26
CA GLU A 93 -14.97 13.18 -24.69
C GLU A 93 -14.04 12.67 -23.58
N ALA A 94 -14.59 12.37 -22.40
CA ALA A 94 -13.84 11.80 -21.30
C ALA A 94 -14.70 10.84 -20.47
N THR A 95 -14.12 9.70 -20.08
CA THR A 95 -14.76 8.67 -19.27
C THR A 95 -13.93 8.38 -18.04
N GLY A 96 -14.49 8.63 -16.86
CA GLY A 96 -13.90 8.20 -15.59
C GLY A 96 -14.40 6.81 -15.20
N VAL A 97 -13.49 5.88 -14.91
CA VAL A 97 -13.80 4.52 -14.46
C VAL A 97 -13.20 4.30 -13.09
N LYS A 98 -14.06 4.00 -12.12
CA LYS A 98 -13.60 3.62 -10.79
C LYS A 98 -13.02 2.20 -10.82
N VAL A 99 -11.75 2.06 -10.44
CA VAL A 99 -11.08 0.77 -10.24
C VAL A 99 -10.52 0.73 -8.82
N GLU A 100 -11.31 0.27 -7.86
CA GLU A 100 -10.95 0.28 -6.43
C GLU A 100 -9.69 -0.55 -6.13
N LEU A 101 -9.63 -1.77 -6.66
CA LEU A 101 -8.51 -2.72 -6.51
C LEU A 101 -8.14 -3.29 -7.89
N GLY A 102 -6.87 -3.65 -8.08
CA GLY A 102 -6.40 -4.32 -9.30
C GLY A 102 -6.21 -3.41 -10.52
N ALA A 103 -6.15 -2.08 -10.34
CA ALA A 103 -5.86 -1.15 -11.43
C ALA A 103 -4.49 -1.45 -12.09
N ILE A 104 -3.48 -1.80 -11.29
CA ILE A 104 -2.15 -2.21 -11.76
C ILE A 104 -2.25 -3.46 -12.66
N ASP A 105 -2.86 -4.55 -12.17
CA ASP A 105 -3.05 -5.78 -12.95
C ASP A 105 -3.80 -5.53 -14.27
N LYS A 106 -4.80 -4.66 -14.23
CA LYS A 106 -5.57 -4.28 -15.40
C LYS A 106 -4.70 -3.57 -16.44
N VAL A 107 -3.93 -2.58 -16.03
CA VAL A 107 -3.01 -1.82 -16.90
C VAL A 107 -1.91 -2.72 -17.46
N LEU A 108 -1.34 -3.61 -16.63
CA LEU A 108 -0.35 -4.59 -17.09
C LEU A 108 -0.92 -5.52 -18.18
N LYS A 109 -2.13 -6.04 -17.99
CA LYS A 109 -2.80 -6.90 -18.99
C LYS A 109 -3.12 -6.14 -20.27
N GLU A 110 -3.57 -4.90 -20.18
CA GLU A 110 -3.82 -4.04 -21.33
C GLU A 110 -2.53 -3.83 -22.14
N ASN A 111 -1.44 -3.46 -21.48
CA ASN A 111 -0.13 -3.30 -22.14
C ASN A 111 0.39 -4.61 -22.75
N GLN A 112 0.33 -5.72 -22.03
CA GLN A 112 0.76 -7.04 -22.54
C GLN A 112 -0.05 -7.50 -23.75
N SER A 113 -1.35 -7.18 -23.79
CA SER A 113 -2.23 -7.54 -24.91
C SER A 113 -2.11 -6.58 -26.10
N GLY A 114 -1.49 -5.41 -25.92
CA GLY A 114 -1.49 -4.31 -26.89
C GLY A 114 -2.85 -3.61 -27.04
N ASN A 115 -3.88 -4.01 -26.29
CA ASN A 115 -5.20 -3.40 -26.29
C ASN A 115 -5.33 -2.44 -25.09
N VAL A 116 -4.66 -1.28 -25.20
CA VAL A 116 -4.69 -0.22 -24.19
C VAL A 116 -6.03 0.50 -24.23
N ILE A 117 -6.69 0.60 -23.07
CA ILE A 117 -7.98 1.27 -22.91
C ILE A 117 -7.85 2.47 -21.97
N GLY A 118 -7.11 2.33 -20.86
CA GLY A 118 -6.88 3.42 -19.92
C GLY A 118 -5.74 4.33 -20.38
N ASP A 119 -6.03 5.63 -20.55
CA ASP A 119 -5.06 6.64 -20.96
C ASP A 119 -4.40 7.33 -19.75
N VAL A 120 -5.16 7.50 -18.66
CA VAL A 120 -4.68 8.08 -17.41
C VAL A 120 -5.01 7.13 -16.28
N VAL A 121 -4.02 6.87 -15.41
CA VAL A 121 -4.20 5.98 -14.28
C VAL A 121 -3.72 6.69 -13.01
N ILE A 122 -4.62 6.81 -12.04
CA ILE A 122 -4.38 7.40 -10.73
C ILE A 122 -4.50 6.28 -9.70
N ASN A 123 -3.48 6.10 -8.86
CA ASN A 123 -3.43 5.05 -7.85
C ASN A 123 -2.61 5.50 -6.63
N GLU A 124 -2.91 4.92 -5.47
CA GLU A 124 -2.24 5.18 -4.19
C GLU A 124 -1.00 4.27 -3.96
N ASP A 125 -0.81 3.19 -4.74
CA ASP A 125 0.34 2.28 -4.66
C ASP A 125 1.54 2.81 -5.46
N LEU A 126 2.15 3.87 -4.92
CA LEU A 126 3.28 4.56 -5.52
C LEU A 126 4.50 3.63 -5.78
N PRO A 127 4.91 2.73 -4.86
CA PRO A 127 6.05 1.84 -5.10
C PRO A 127 5.85 0.92 -6.31
N THR A 128 4.69 0.27 -6.43
CA THR A 128 4.42 -0.59 -7.58
C THR A 128 4.29 0.22 -8.87
N TYR A 129 3.69 1.42 -8.81
CA TYR A 129 3.67 2.35 -9.95
C TYR A 129 5.06 2.69 -10.46
N ALA A 130 5.94 3.07 -9.53
CA ALA A 130 7.31 3.45 -9.80
C ALA A 130 8.11 2.31 -10.45
N VAL A 131 8.12 1.14 -9.81
CA VAL A 131 9.04 0.05 -10.15
C VAL A 131 8.48 -0.84 -11.25
N GLU A 132 7.19 -1.16 -11.22
CA GLU A 132 6.60 -2.12 -12.16
C GLU A 132 6.03 -1.46 -13.40
N LEU A 133 5.49 -0.24 -13.27
CA LEU A 133 4.81 0.40 -14.39
C LEU A 133 5.67 1.43 -15.12
N LEU A 134 6.31 2.35 -14.40
CA LEU A 134 7.15 3.39 -15.01
C LEU A 134 8.50 2.83 -15.48
N ASP A 135 9.21 2.06 -14.65
CA ASP A 135 10.52 1.53 -15.07
C ASP A 135 10.41 0.53 -16.23
N GLN A 136 9.33 -0.26 -16.29
CA GLN A 136 9.09 -1.17 -17.42
C GLN A 136 8.53 -0.48 -18.67
N GLY A 137 8.22 0.82 -18.61
CA GLY A 137 7.67 1.58 -19.73
C GLY A 137 6.20 1.26 -20.04
N VAL A 138 5.48 0.67 -19.09
CA VAL A 138 4.04 0.43 -19.18
C VAL A 138 3.26 1.74 -19.04
N LEU A 139 3.74 2.64 -18.19
CA LEU A 139 3.24 4.00 -18.05
C LEU A 139 4.31 5.01 -18.46
N VAL A 140 3.85 6.20 -18.81
CA VAL A 140 4.69 7.41 -18.91
C VAL A 140 4.27 8.39 -17.82
N ASN A 141 5.25 9.05 -17.21
CA ASN A 141 4.98 10.19 -16.35
C ASN A 141 4.80 11.43 -17.22
N TRP A 142 3.83 12.28 -16.90
CA TRP A 142 3.60 13.54 -17.60
C TRP A 142 3.32 14.63 -16.58
N VAL A 143 4.14 15.69 -16.59
CA VAL A 143 3.95 16.89 -15.76
C VAL A 143 3.61 18.07 -16.66
N PRO A 144 2.41 18.66 -16.56
CA PRO A 144 2.05 19.79 -17.42
C PRO A 144 3.00 20.97 -17.21
N GLY A 145 3.55 21.50 -18.31
CA GLY A 145 4.59 22.53 -18.27
C GLY A 145 4.16 23.81 -17.55
N ASP A 146 2.88 24.21 -17.63
CA ASP A 146 2.35 25.37 -16.91
C ASP A 146 2.31 25.19 -15.38
N MET A 147 2.21 23.94 -14.91
CA MET A 147 2.15 23.61 -13.48
C MET A 147 3.47 23.13 -12.90
N LYS A 148 4.43 22.72 -13.75
CA LYS A 148 5.70 22.11 -13.34
C LYS A 148 6.43 22.86 -12.23
N ASN A 149 6.56 24.19 -12.36
CA ASN A 149 7.27 25.02 -11.38
C ASN A 149 6.48 25.25 -10.08
N SER A 150 5.19 24.90 -10.05
CA SER A 150 4.34 24.97 -8.86
C SER A 150 4.26 23.65 -8.09
N ILE A 151 4.75 22.55 -8.68
CA ILE A 151 4.81 21.22 -8.08
C ILE A 151 6.20 21.02 -7.49
N LYS A 152 6.28 20.50 -6.27
CA LYS A 152 7.57 20.28 -5.61
C LYS A 152 8.41 19.27 -6.40
N PRO A 153 9.75 19.39 -6.49
CA PRO A 153 10.58 18.47 -7.25
C PRO A 153 10.36 16.99 -6.90
N GLU A 154 10.16 16.68 -5.62
CA GLU A 154 9.86 15.32 -5.12
C GLU A 154 8.49 14.77 -5.56
N ASP A 155 7.57 15.66 -5.95
CA ASP A 155 6.21 15.32 -6.38
C ASP A 155 6.08 15.26 -7.91
N GLN A 156 7.16 15.49 -8.66
CA GLN A 156 7.12 15.52 -10.14
C GLN A 156 7.39 14.16 -10.78
N TYR A 157 8.04 13.22 -10.09
CA TYR A 157 8.36 11.90 -10.65
C TYR A 157 8.41 10.77 -9.60
N PRO A 158 7.38 9.89 -9.54
CA PRO A 158 6.11 9.97 -10.27
C PRO A 158 5.30 11.22 -9.88
N LEU A 159 4.44 11.72 -10.78
CA LEU A 159 3.60 12.89 -10.52
C LEU A 159 2.59 12.58 -9.40
N ILE A 160 2.69 13.33 -8.31
CA ILE A 160 1.73 13.30 -7.20
C ILE A 160 0.63 14.33 -7.48
N VAL A 161 -0.57 13.84 -7.82
CA VAL A 161 -1.73 14.70 -8.13
C VAL A 161 -2.48 15.18 -6.90
N HIS A 162 -2.42 14.42 -5.79
CA HIS A 162 -2.93 14.83 -4.49
C HIS A 162 -2.37 13.92 -3.39
N TYR A 163 -2.31 14.45 -2.17
CA TYR A 163 -2.03 13.65 -0.98
C TYR A 163 -3.33 13.16 -0.36
N GLY A 164 -3.39 11.86 -0.04
CA GLY A 164 -4.51 11.24 0.67
C GLY A 164 -4.19 11.11 2.17
N PRO A 165 -4.56 12.08 3.03
CA PRO A 165 -4.28 11.95 4.45
C PRO A 165 -5.05 10.77 5.05
N MET A 166 -4.36 10.01 5.90
CA MET A 166 -4.93 8.96 6.73
C MET A 166 -4.96 9.41 8.18
N GLY A 167 -5.83 8.80 8.97
CA GLY A 167 -5.94 9.12 10.37
C GLY A 167 -6.74 8.08 11.13
N TRP A 168 -6.45 7.98 12.42
CA TRP A 168 -7.22 7.20 13.36
C TRP A 168 -8.53 7.91 13.68
N VAL A 169 -9.62 7.15 13.66
CA VAL A 169 -10.96 7.67 13.92
C VAL A 169 -11.68 6.86 14.98
N TYR A 170 -12.62 7.52 15.66
CA TYR A 170 -13.52 6.91 16.63
C TYR A 170 -14.95 7.40 16.41
N ASN A 171 -15.91 6.71 17.04
CA ASN A 171 -17.32 7.08 17.01
C ASN A 171 -17.64 8.16 18.05
N ASN A 172 -17.94 9.39 17.62
CA ASN A 172 -18.24 10.50 18.51
C ASN A 172 -19.69 10.57 19.03
N GLN A 173 -20.55 9.62 18.64
CA GLN A 173 -21.84 9.41 19.30
C GLN A 173 -21.68 8.54 20.54
N THR A 174 -20.78 7.54 20.49
CA THR A 174 -20.54 6.62 21.61
C THR A 174 -19.50 7.14 22.60
N TYR A 175 -18.40 7.74 22.11
CA TYR A 175 -17.33 8.27 22.95
C TYR A 175 -17.23 9.80 22.84
N SER A 176 -17.00 10.48 23.97
CA SER A 176 -16.80 11.94 23.98
C SER A 176 -15.41 12.37 23.48
N SER A 177 -14.44 11.44 23.51
CA SER A 177 -13.05 11.63 23.07
C SER A 177 -12.52 10.33 22.50
N CYS A 178 -11.38 10.37 21.80
CA CYS A 178 -10.74 9.14 21.35
C CYS A 178 -10.42 8.23 22.56
N PRO A 179 -10.74 6.92 22.49
CA PRO A 179 -10.50 5.99 23.60
C PRO A 179 -9.01 5.67 23.80
N VAL A 180 -8.16 6.06 22.84
CA VAL A 180 -6.71 5.87 22.87
C VAL A 180 -5.99 7.21 22.69
N SER A 181 -4.89 7.36 23.41
CA SER A 181 -4.02 8.54 23.36
C SER A 181 -2.56 8.18 23.02
N ASN A 182 -2.21 6.90 23.12
CA ASN A 182 -0.90 6.35 22.81
C ASN A 182 -1.06 5.09 21.93
N ILE A 183 -0.27 4.98 20.87
CA ILE A 183 -0.35 3.86 19.91
C ILE A 183 -0.09 2.49 20.55
N TRP A 184 0.65 2.42 21.65
CA TRP A 184 0.92 1.17 22.37
C TRP A 184 -0.28 0.63 23.13
N GLN A 185 -1.29 1.47 23.43
CA GLN A 185 -2.57 0.99 23.98
C GLN A 185 -3.25 0.00 23.02
N LEU A 186 -2.99 0.11 21.71
CA LEU A 186 -3.51 -0.82 20.70
C LEU A 186 -2.94 -2.23 20.82
N THR A 187 -1.95 -2.42 21.68
CA THR A 187 -1.33 -3.71 21.97
C THR A 187 -1.72 -4.28 23.33
N ASP A 188 -2.51 -3.54 24.12
CA ASP A 188 -3.00 -4.00 25.42
C ASP A 188 -4.23 -4.92 25.26
N ASP A 189 -4.39 -5.87 26.19
CA ASP A 189 -5.53 -6.80 26.24
C ASP A 189 -6.90 -6.09 26.26
N GLU A 190 -6.97 -4.86 26.80
CA GLU A 190 -8.20 -4.03 26.79
C GLU A 190 -8.69 -3.72 25.37
N PHE A 191 -7.77 -3.72 24.40
CA PHE A 191 -8.02 -3.38 23.01
C PHE A 191 -8.07 -4.58 22.06
N ASP A 192 -8.03 -5.80 22.60
CA ASP A 192 -8.12 -7.04 21.80
C ASP A 192 -9.39 -7.05 20.94
N GLY A 193 -9.22 -7.20 19.63
CA GLY A 193 -10.33 -7.21 18.68
C GLY A 193 -11.11 -5.89 18.56
N ARG A 194 -10.61 -4.78 19.11
CA ARG A 194 -11.31 -3.48 19.08
C ARG A 194 -11.01 -2.67 17.82
N VAL A 195 -9.83 -2.85 17.23
CA VAL A 195 -9.43 -2.11 16.02
C VAL A 195 -10.01 -2.75 14.76
N ALA A 196 -10.61 -1.93 13.89
CA ALA A 196 -10.92 -2.32 12.52
C ALA A 196 -9.91 -1.68 11.55
N MET A 197 -9.41 -2.46 10.59
CA MET A 197 -8.43 -2.00 9.60
C MET A 197 -8.70 -2.68 8.26
N ALA A 198 -8.43 -2.02 7.13
CA ALA A 198 -8.43 -2.78 5.88
C ALA A 198 -7.24 -3.74 5.87
N ASP A 199 -7.40 -4.90 5.24
CA ASP A 199 -6.34 -5.88 5.08
C ASP A 199 -5.10 -5.25 4.39
N PRO A 200 -3.93 -5.20 5.07
CA PRO A 200 -2.72 -4.59 4.53
C PRO A 200 -2.12 -5.36 3.35
N LEU A 201 -2.50 -6.63 3.16
CA LEU A 201 -2.11 -7.43 1.98
C LEU A 201 -2.94 -7.06 0.75
N SER A 202 -4.17 -6.59 0.96
CA SER A 202 -5.08 -6.20 -0.11
C SER A 202 -5.04 -4.70 -0.40
N ASN A 203 -4.53 -3.89 0.55
CA ASN A 203 -4.50 -2.44 0.46
C ASN A 203 -3.12 -1.88 0.86
N ALA A 204 -2.29 -1.63 -0.15
CA ALA A 204 -0.87 -1.29 0.00
C ALA A 204 -0.58 -0.06 0.87
N LYS A 205 -1.54 0.88 1.01
CA LYS A 205 -1.35 2.09 1.82
C LYS A 205 -1.05 1.79 3.29
N TYR A 206 -1.57 0.69 3.84
CA TYR A 206 -1.31 0.32 5.23
C TYR A 206 0.12 -0.20 5.40
N SER A 207 0.61 -0.99 4.44
CA SER A 207 2.02 -1.39 4.37
C SER A 207 2.94 -0.19 4.18
N TYR A 208 2.55 0.78 3.35
CA TYR A 208 3.27 2.05 3.21
C TYR A 208 3.31 2.84 4.53
N TRP A 209 2.20 2.90 5.26
CA TRP A 209 2.15 3.55 6.58
C TRP A 209 3.11 2.85 7.55
N PHE A 210 3.08 1.52 7.66
CA PHE A 210 3.99 0.79 8.54
C PHE A 210 5.47 1.01 8.18
N ASN A 211 5.81 1.00 6.89
CA ASN A 211 7.16 1.31 6.43
C ASN A 211 7.56 2.75 6.75
N THR A 212 6.64 3.70 6.61
CA THR A 212 6.88 5.11 6.95
C THR A 212 7.17 5.27 8.44
N MET A 213 6.43 4.57 9.31
CA MET A 213 6.71 4.55 10.74
C MET A 213 8.09 3.95 11.04
N ALA A 214 8.45 2.84 10.41
CA ALA A 214 9.75 2.20 10.60
C ALA A 214 10.92 3.12 10.19
N LEU A 215 10.78 3.83 9.07
CA LEU A 215 11.83 4.69 8.53
C LEU A 215 12.00 6.02 9.30
N ASN A 216 10.92 6.57 9.84
CA ASN A 216 10.91 7.95 10.34
C ASN A 216 10.62 8.08 11.83
N ASP A 217 9.99 7.09 12.47
CA ASP A 217 9.36 7.26 13.78
C ASP A 217 9.92 6.33 14.87
N ASP A 218 11.01 5.58 14.66
CA ASP A 218 11.56 4.64 15.66
C ASP A 218 11.79 5.30 17.04
N ALA A 219 12.39 6.49 17.07
CA ALA A 219 12.63 7.22 18.32
C ALA A 219 11.32 7.63 19.01
N ALA A 220 10.35 8.15 18.26
CA ALA A 220 9.05 8.55 18.79
C ALA A 220 8.28 7.34 19.36
N LEU A 221 8.29 6.21 18.65
CA LEU A 221 7.65 4.97 19.08
C LEU A 221 8.28 4.41 20.35
N ARG A 222 9.60 4.48 20.52
CA ARG A 222 10.29 4.10 21.77
C ARG A 222 9.92 5.01 22.93
N ASP A 223 9.85 6.31 22.69
CA ASP A 223 9.44 7.28 23.70
C ASP A 223 7.98 7.06 24.12
N ALA A 224 7.08 6.78 23.18
CA ALA A 224 5.70 6.44 23.46
C ALA A 224 5.57 5.11 24.21
N TYR A 225 6.39 4.10 23.87
CA TYR A 225 6.45 2.84 24.59
C TYR A 225 6.80 3.08 26.05
N LYS A 226 7.85 3.86 26.31
CA LYS A 226 8.30 4.20 27.66
C LYS A 226 7.26 5.01 28.43
N GLN A 227 6.58 5.94 27.77
CA GLN A 227 5.48 6.69 28.38
C GLN A 227 4.31 5.79 28.79
N HIS A 228 4.00 4.76 27.99
CA HIS A 228 2.89 3.84 28.25
C HIS A 228 3.23 2.75 29.28
N PHE A 229 4.34 2.04 29.10
CA PHE A 229 4.74 0.89 29.92
C PHE A 229 5.71 1.24 31.07
N GLY A 230 6.21 2.48 31.13
CA GLY A 230 7.15 2.93 32.16
C GLY A 230 8.57 2.35 32.04
N THR A 231 8.89 1.62 30.97
CA THR A 231 10.17 0.93 30.76
C THR A 231 10.70 1.15 29.35
N GLU A 232 12.01 1.01 29.15
CA GLU A 232 12.62 1.09 27.81
C GLU A 232 12.19 -0.09 26.94
N LEU A 233 11.90 0.15 25.67
CA LEU A 233 11.58 -0.92 24.74
C LEU A 233 12.82 -1.77 24.47
N THR A 234 12.75 -3.05 24.85
CA THR A 234 13.71 -4.08 24.43
C THR A 234 13.03 -5.00 23.42
N THR A 235 13.59 -5.11 22.22
CA THR A 235 13.05 -5.95 21.14
C THR A 235 14.19 -6.62 20.35
N ASN A 236 13.88 -7.78 19.76
CA ASN A 236 14.73 -8.46 18.77
C ASN A 236 14.32 -8.15 17.33
N GLU A 237 13.26 -7.36 17.14
CA GLU A 237 12.82 -6.87 15.83
C GLU A 237 13.74 -5.73 15.35
N PRO A 238 13.78 -5.42 14.04
CA PRO A 238 14.67 -4.41 13.49
C PRO A 238 14.55 -3.02 14.14
N ASP A 239 13.32 -2.61 14.47
CA ASP A 239 12.99 -1.31 15.04
C ASP A 239 11.69 -1.38 15.86
N ALA A 240 11.32 -0.27 16.50
CA ALA A 240 10.12 -0.16 17.32
C ALA A 240 8.82 -0.30 16.51
N ALA A 241 8.81 0.07 15.23
CA ALA A 241 7.64 -0.09 14.38
C ALA A 241 7.37 -1.57 14.08
N HIS A 242 8.41 -2.36 13.78
CA HIS A 242 8.28 -3.80 13.59
C HIS A 242 7.77 -4.51 14.86
N GLU A 243 8.32 -4.15 16.03
CA GLU A 243 7.81 -4.66 17.31
C GLU A 243 6.35 -4.26 17.53
N TRP A 244 6.00 -3.01 17.25
CA TRP A 244 4.62 -2.54 17.38
C TRP A 244 3.67 -3.30 16.45
N VAL A 245 3.99 -3.43 15.16
CA VAL A 245 3.17 -4.16 14.17
C VAL A 245 2.97 -5.61 14.61
N LYS A 246 4.02 -6.26 15.12
CA LYS A 246 3.93 -7.63 15.64
C LYS A 246 2.95 -7.74 16.82
N ARG A 247 3.06 -6.87 17.82
CA ARG A 247 2.16 -6.90 18.99
C ARG A 247 0.74 -6.49 18.61
N PHE A 248 0.60 -5.49 17.75
CA PHE A 248 -0.69 -5.05 17.22
C PHE A 248 -1.40 -6.19 16.48
N ALA A 249 -0.68 -6.94 15.63
CA ALA A 249 -1.23 -8.12 14.96
C ALA A 249 -1.64 -9.24 15.93
N GLN A 250 -0.94 -9.38 17.06
CA GLN A 250 -1.30 -10.32 18.13
C GLN A 250 -2.57 -9.90 18.90
N ASN A 251 -2.98 -8.63 18.82
CA ASN A 251 -4.18 -8.08 19.46
C ASN A 251 -5.44 -8.15 18.56
N ASN A 252 -5.44 -9.11 17.62
CA ASN A 252 -6.56 -9.51 16.77
C ASN A 252 -7.33 -8.37 16.05
N PRO A 253 -6.66 -7.45 15.32
CA PRO A 253 -7.37 -6.42 14.57
C PRO A 253 -8.35 -7.05 13.57
N LYS A 254 -9.56 -6.49 13.50
CA LYS A 254 -10.62 -6.91 12.58
C LYS A 254 -10.29 -6.43 11.17
N LEU A 255 -9.75 -7.33 10.36
CA LEU A 255 -9.45 -7.05 8.96
C LEU A 255 -10.73 -6.98 8.14
N THR A 256 -10.83 -5.91 7.36
CA THR A 256 -11.93 -5.63 6.43
C THR A 256 -11.39 -5.54 5.01
N ARG A 257 -12.27 -5.49 4.01
CA ARG A 257 -11.83 -5.42 2.62
C ARG A 257 -11.29 -4.04 2.23
N ASN A 258 -11.82 -2.96 2.82
CA ASN A 258 -11.43 -1.58 2.52
C ASN A 258 -11.91 -0.61 3.60
N ASP A 259 -11.50 0.65 3.47
CA ASP A 259 -11.86 1.73 4.41
C ASP A 259 -13.35 2.05 4.43
N GLU A 260 -14.14 1.64 3.43
CA GLU A 260 -15.59 1.80 3.50
C GLU A 260 -16.18 0.93 4.62
N GLU A 261 -15.70 -0.31 4.73
CA GLU A 261 -16.11 -1.25 5.78
C GLU A 261 -15.53 -0.84 7.14
N VAL A 262 -14.29 -0.33 7.20
CA VAL A 262 -13.76 0.28 8.44
C VAL A 262 -14.62 1.49 8.85
N SER A 263 -14.94 2.39 7.91
CA SER A 263 -15.78 3.56 8.18
C SER A 263 -17.16 3.18 8.72
N GLU A 264 -17.73 2.05 8.29
CA GLU A 264 -18.98 1.53 8.81
C GLU A 264 -18.82 0.94 10.22
N ALA A 265 -17.81 0.09 10.42
CA ALA A 265 -17.52 -0.51 11.72
C ALA A 265 -17.22 0.54 12.81
N VAL A 266 -16.63 1.69 12.44
CA VAL A 266 -16.43 2.80 13.36
C VAL A 266 -17.68 3.68 13.44
N GLY A 267 -18.18 4.14 12.29
CA GLY A 267 -19.06 5.31 12.23
C GLY A 267 -20.55 5.03 12.24
N ALA A 268 -21.03 3.80 12.04
CA ALA A 268 -22.46 3.54 12.00
C ALA A 268 -23.16 3.95 13.32
N PRO A 269 -24.39 4.49 13.26
CA PRO A 269 -25.10 4.97 14.44
C PRO A 269 -25.61 3.81 15.32
N GLY A 270 -25.83 4.10 16.62
CA GLY A 270 -26.47 3.18 17.56
C GLY A 270 -25.57 2.05 18.08
N GLN A 271 -24.27 2.10 17.79
CA GLN A 271 -23.29 1.12 18.27
C GLN A 271 -22.99 1.33 19.76
N GLN A 272 -23.04 0.24 20.54
CA GLN A 272 -22.70 0.27 21.97
C GLN A 272 -21.19 0.26 22.22
N GLU A 273 -20.47 -0.58 21.47
CA GLU A 273 -19.01 -0.68 21.52
C GLU A 273 -18.45 -0.68 20.08
N PRO A 274 -18.51 0.47 19.39
CA PRO A 274 -18.00 0.55 18.03
C PRO A 274 -16.50 0.26 18.01
N SER A 275 -16.06 -0.29 16.87
CA SER A 275 -14.64 -0.31 16.57
C SER A 275 -14.11 1.12 16.44
N PHE A 276 -12.80 1.25 16.47
CA PHE A 276 -12.08 2.45 16.04
C PHE A 276 -10.97 1.98 15.09
N GLY A 277 -10.38 2.86 14.31
CA GLY A 277 -9.40 2.40 13.35
C GLY A 277 -8.87 3.44 12.39
N PRO A 278 -7.86 3.08 11.59
CA PRO A 278 -7.27 3.96 10.62
C PRO A 278 -8.07 3.96 9.31
N ILE A 279 -8.42 5.15 8.82
CA ILE A 279 -9.10 5.33 7.53
C ILE A 279 -8.48 6.48 6.73
N SER A 280 -8.70 6.47 5.41
CA SER A 280 -8.57 7.67 4.58
C SER A 280 -9.55 8.76 5.05
N MET A 281 -9.07 10.00 5.15
CA MET A 281 -9.92 11.15 5.47
C MET A 281 -11.04 11.37 4.46
N ALA A 282 -10.93 10.81 3.25
CA ALA A 282 -12.01 10.82 2.26
C ALA A 282 -13.31 10.16 2.77
N LYS A 283 -13.26 9.34 3.83
CA LYS A 283 -14.40 8.69 4.46
C LYS A 283 -15.23 9.60 5.37
N PHE A 284 -14.72 10.78 5.76
CA PHE A 284 -15.52 11.77 6.52
C PHE A 284 -16.79 12.21 5.77
N ARG A 285 -16.84 12.05 4.45
CA ARG A 285 -18.07 12.24 3.66
C ARG A 285 -19.25 11.38 4.13
N ASN A 286 -18.98 10.23 4.76
CA ASN A 286 -20.01 9.33 5.27
C ASN A 286 -20.79 9.93 6.45
N ILE A 287 -20.26 10.96 7.11
CA ILE A 287 -21.01 11.73 8.12
C ILE A 287 -22.27 12.33 7.48
N ALA A 288 -22.10 13.08 6.39
CA ALA A 288 -23.23 13.67 5.67
C ALA A 288 -23.97 12.64 4.80
N GLY A 289 -23.23 11.74 4.12
CA GLY A 289 -23.79 10.83 3.13
C GLY A 289 -24.51 9.60 3.69
N LYS A 290 -24.15 9.17 4.91
CA LYS A 290 -24.68 7.96 5.55
C LYS A 290 -25.15 8.17 6.99
N GLY A 291 -25.03 9.39 7.52
CA GLY A 291 -25.35 9.69 8.92
C GLY A 291 -24.37 9.05 9.91
N TYR A 292 -23.13 8.79 9.48
CA TYR A 292 -22.12 8.21 10.36
C TYR A 292 -21.58 9.25 11.36
N HIS A 293 -21.06 8.73 12.47
CA HIS A 293 -20.45 9.48 13.56
C HIS A 293 -18.96 9.19 13.57
N LEU A 294 -18.15 10.08 13.00
CA LEU A 294 -16.70 9.94 12.90
C LEU A 294 -16.01 11.18 13.44
N ALA A 295 -15.03 10.99 14.32
CA ALA A 295 -14.13 12.04 14.78
C ALA A 295 -12.68 11.53 14.77
N LEU A 296 -11.74 12.47 14.62
CA LEU A 296 -10.30 12.18 14.62
C LEU A 296 -9.78 11.90 16.02
N CYS A 297 -8.90 10.93 16.15
CA CYS A 297 -8.02 10.77 17.31
C CYS A 297 -6.85 11.76 17.22
N ASP A 298 -7.15 13.05 17.30
CA ASP A 298 -6.21 14.17 17.11
C ASP A 298 -5.12 14.28 18.18
N GLY A 299 -5.37 13.75 19.39
CA GLY A 299 -4.39 13.68 20.48
C GLY A 299 -3.57 12.39 20.54
N MET A 300 -3.80 11.44 19.64
CA MET A 300 -3.12 10.15 19.66
C MET A 300 -1.66 10.32 19.20
N LYS A 301 -0.72 9.91 20.04
CA LYS A 301 0.71 9.94 19.73
C LYS A 301 1.18 8.60 19.15
N PRO A 302 2.00 8.61 18.08
CA PRO A 302 2.95 7.53 17.81
C PRO A 302 3.94 7.40 18.98
#